data_AF-A0A7Y3XFY9-F1
#
_entry.id   AF-A0A7Y3XFY9-F1
#
_cell.length_a   1.000
_cell.length_b   1.000
_cell.length_c   1.000
_cell.angle_alpha   90.00
_cell.angle_beta   90.00
_cell.angle_gamma   90.00
#
_symmetry.space_group_name_H-M   'P 1'
#
loop_
_entity.id
_entity.type
_entity.pdbx_description
1 polymer ?
#
loop_
_entity_poly.entity_id
_entity_poly.type
_entity_poly.pdbx_seq_one_letter_code
_entity_poly.pdbx_strand_id
1 'polypeptide(L)'
;MHIQSSLTGLDQSSLPVLIVCDGVGGNVCGEVAARLGVSLISQVLAGYFSACGSATPPDDILDLLAHALEAANSTISEQSAKEPQCHGMSATVVCAVVVRSVLYIAWAGDSRCYVCRGSTIRPVTQDHSEVQRLIDANLVPDTQMARLHHPMAHTIYQYLGRQRDFRLGTRIVPLRPGDRVLLCTDGLTDVVTDQHLATLVSQAGSTTRLADVLVDEALRSGTHDNVTVVLYEPPASALHSDLYQRTLVHGYADELAFALHTQLQGDSQ
;
A
#
# COMPACT_ATOMS: atom_id res chain seq x y z
N MET A 1 3.01 -3.83 -20.36
CA MET A 1 2.62 -3.70 -18.94
C MET A 1 1.57 -2.61 -18.87
N HIS A 2 0.50 -2.79 -18.10
CA HIS A 2 -0.52 -1.75 -17.92
C HIS A 2 -0.97 -1.74 -16.46
N ILE A 3 -0.95 -0.55 -15.86
CA ILE A 3 -1.32 -0.35 -14.45
C ILE A 3 -2.79 0.02 -14.32
N GLN A 4 -3.39 -0.36 -13.19
CA GLN A 4 -4.70 0.12 -12.77
C GLN A 4 -4.62 0.64 -11.34
N SER A 5 -5.16 1.84 -11.12
CA SER A 5 -5.33 2.44 -9.80
C SER A 5 -6.77 2.87 -9.61
N SER A 6 -7.22 2.88 -8.36
CA SER A 6 -8.52 3.44 -8.01
C SER A 6 -8.43 4.19 -6.69
N LEU A 7 -9.07 5.35 -6.67
CA LEU A 7 -9.37 6.12 -5.47
C LEU A 7 -10.88 6.20 -5.40
N THR A 8 -11.47 5.51 -4.43
CA THR A 8 -12.92 5.54 -4.19
C THR A 8 -13.19 6.04 -2.77
N GLY A 9 -14.38 6.61 -2.58
CA GLY A 9 -14.79 7.10 -1.26
C GLY A 9 -14.52 8.58 -0.97
N LEU A 10 -14.58 9.45 -1.99
CA LEU A 10 -14.36 10.91 -1.86
C LEU A 10 -15.61 11.71 -1.40
N ASP A 11 -16.75 11.03 -1.22
CA ASP A 11 -17.97 11.59 -0.61
C ASP A 11 -17.89 11.45 0.93
N GLN A 12 -18.38 12.46 1.67
CA GLN A 12 -18.50 12.44 3.14
C GLN A 12 -19.31 11.24 3.70
N SER A 13 -20.00 10.48 2.86
CA SER A 13 -20.76 9.29 3.23
C SER A 13 -19.98 7.97 3.16
N SER A 14 -18.74 7.97 2.64
CA SER A 14 -17.97 6.77 2.32
C SER A 14 -16.54 6.82 2.86
N LEU A 15 -15.99 5.67 3.26
CA LEU A 15 -14.60 5.60 3.73
C LEU A 15 -13.62 5.74 2.57
N PRO A 16 -12.51 6.48 2.73
CA PRO A 16 -11.46 6.56 1.72
C PRO A 16 -10.79 5.19 1.51
N VAL A 17 -10.81 4.70 0.27
CA VAL A 17 -10.15 3.47 -0.16
C VAL A 17 -9.15 3.81 -1.26
N LEU A 18 -7.90 3.44 -1.03
CA LEU A 18 -6.79 3.58 -1.98
C LEU A 18 -6.35 2.20 -2.43
N ILE A 19 -6.25 1.97 -3.74
CA ILE A 19 -5.77 0.70 -4.30
C ILE A 19 -4.82 0.98 -5.46
N VAL A 20 -3.67 0.32 -5.42
CA VAL A 20 -2.73 0.24 -6.54
C VAL A 20 -2.44 -1.23 -6.79
N CYS A 21 -2.61 -1.66 -8.04
CA CYS A 21 -2.16 -2.97 -8.51
C CYS A 21 -1.26 -2.79 -9.73
N ASP A 22 -0.08 -3.40 -9.71
CA ASP A 22 0.85 -3.39 -10.84
C ASP A 22 0.97 -4.79 -11.46
N GLY A 23 0.85 -4.88 -12.78
CA GLY A 23 0.93 -6.16 -13.48
C GLY A 23 2.37 -6.66 -13.54
N VAL A 24 2.67 -7.79 -12.92
CA VAL A 24 4.05 -8.30 -12.82
C VAL A 24 4.62 -8.57 -14.22
N GLY A 25 5.75 -7.92 -14.54
CA GLY A 25 6.45 -8.07 -15.82
C GLY A 25 6.96 -9.50 -16.09
N GLY A 26 6.95 -9.89 -17.36
CA GLY A 26 7.38 -11.23 -17.80
C GLY A 26 6.27 -12.29 -17.86
N ASN A 27 5.12 -12.03 -17.22
CA ASN A 27 3.91 -12.86 -17.32
C ASN A 27 2.92 -12.31 -18.35
N VAL A 28 2.18 -13.20 -19.02
CA VAL A 28 1.13 -12.80 -19.97
C VAL A 28 -0.05 -12.21 -19.19
N CYS A 29 -0.68 -11.16 -19.72
CA CYS A 29 -1.88 -10.53 -19.15
C CYS A 29 -1.73 -9.87 -17.76
N GLY A 30 -0.56 -9.36 -17.37
CA GLY A 30 -0.39 -8.60 -16.11
C GLY A 30 -1.38 -7.44 -15.95
N GLU A 31 -1.70 -6.74 -17.04
CA GLU A 31 -2.75 -5.70 -17.11
C GLU A 31 -4.15 -6.19 -16.71
N VAL A 32 -4.47 -7.43 -17.07
CA VAL A 32 -5.75 -8.06 -16.78
C VAL A 32 -5.80 -8.39 -15.30
N ALA A 33 -4.72 -8.95 -14.76
CA ALA A 33 -4.60 -9.23 -13.33
C ALA A 33 -4.70 -7.95 -12.48
N ALA A 34 -4.01 -6.87 -12.86
CA ALA A 34 -4.08 -5.60 -12.15
C ALA A 34 -5.50 -5.02 -12.15
N ARG A 35 -6.16 -5.02 -13.33
CA ARG A 35 -7.56 -4.56 -13.47
C ARG A 35 -8.53 -5.38 -12.65
N LEU A 36 -8.41 -6.71 -12.69
CA LEU A 36 -9.23 -7.61 -11.89
C LEU A 36 -8.99 -7.38 -10.40
N GLY A 37 -7.74 -7.21 -9.98
CA GLY A 37 -7.38 -6.93 -8.59
C GLY A 37 -8.09 -5.68 -8.08
N VAL A 38 -7.93 -4.54 -8.76
CA VAL A 38 -8.61 -3.29 -8.39
C VAL A 38 -10.13 -3.47 -8.37
N SER A 39 -10.71 -4.07 -9.40
CA SER A 39 -12.17 -4.25 -9.53
C SER A 39 -12.75 -5.12 -8.42
N LEU A 40 -12.16 -6.29 -8.16
CA LEU A 40 -12.66 -7.26 -7.18
C LEU A 40 -12.53 -6.73 -5.76
N ILE A 41 -11.37 -6.15 -5.43
CA ILE A 41 -11.15 -5.55 -4.10
C ILE A 41 -12.13 -4.40 -3.87
N SER A 42 -12.30 -3.52 -4.86
CA SER A 42 -13.27 -2.41 -4.78
C SER A 42 -14.69 -2.92 -4.56
N GLN A 43 -15.09 -4.00 -5.27
CA GLN A 43 -16.42 -4.58 -5.15
C GLN A 43 -16.67 -5.18 -3.75
N VAL A 44 -15.71 -5.92 -3.20
CA VAL A 44 -15.83 -6.51 -1.85
C VAL A 44 -15.95 -5.40 -0.80
N LEU A 45 -15.06 -4.40 -0.86
CA LEU A 45 -15.06 -3.29 0.10
C LEU A 45 -16.34 -2.44 -0.02
N ALA A 46 -16.76 -2.09 -1.23
CA ALA A 46 -17.99 -1.34 -1.46
C ALA A 46 -19.24 -2.11 -0.98
N GLY A 47 -19.29 -3.42 -1.23
CA GLY A 47 -20.38 -4.27 -0.75
C GLY A 47 -20.46 -4.31 0.77
N TYR A 48 -19.31 -4.44 1.44
CA TYR A 48 -19.23 -4.41 2.90
C TYR A 48 -19.66 -3.07 3.47
N PHE A 49 -19.10 -1.96 3.00
CA PHE A 49 -19.42 -0.63 3.52
C PHE A 49 -20.88 -0.24 3.26
N SER A 50 -21.45 -0.65 2.12
CA SER A 50 -22.87 -0.44 1.84
C SER A 50 -23.78 -1.21 2.79
N ALA A 51 -23.39 -2.42 3.20
CA ALA A 51 -24.14 -3.23 4.15
C ALA A 51 -24.04 -2.71 5.59
N CYS A 52 -22.92 -2.10 5.97
CA CYS A 52 -22.72 -1.52 7.30
C CYS A 52 -23.47 -0.19 7.51
N GLY A 53 -23.78 0.56 6.44
CA GLY A 53 -24.46 1.86 6.55
C GLY A 53 -23.64 2.90 7.34
N SER A 54 -24.29 3.67 8.22
CA SER A 54 -23.64 4.69 9.07
C SER A 54 -23.04 4.13 10.38
N ALA A 55 -23.07 2.81 10.58
CA ALA A 55 -22.47 2.19 11.75
C ALA A 55 -20.95 2.42 11.76
N THR A 56 -20.36 2.50 12.96
CA THR A 56 -18.90 2.56 13.11
C THR A 56 -18.30 1.32 12.42
N PRO A 57 -17.30 1.49 11.53
CA PRO A 57 -16.67 0.35 10.88
C PRO A 57 -16.10 -0.58 11.95
N PRO A 58 -16.31 -1.91 11.86
CA PRO A 58 -15.90 -2.83 12.93
C PRO A 58 -14.39 -2.81 13.19
N ASP A 59 -13.98 -3.37 14.32
CA ASP A 59 -12.57 -3.62 14.68
C ASP A 59 -11.82 -4.53 13.65
N ASP A 60 -12.55 -5.06 12.65
CA ASP A 60 -12.12 -6.10 11.71
C ASP A 60 -11.70 -5.55 10.32
N ILE A 61 -11.30 -4.27 10.20
CA ILE A 61 -10.91 -3.70 8.89
C ILE A 61 -9.71 -4.43 8.26
N LEU A 62 -8.75 -4.88 9.08
CA LEU A 62 -7.65 -5.71 8.56
C LEU A 62 -8.14 -7.04 7.99
N ASP A 63 -9.08 -7.70 8.68
CA ASP A 63 -9.64 -8.96 8.21
C ASP A 63 -10.47 -8.78 6.94
N LEU A 64 -11.21 -7.67 6.83
CA LEU A 64 -11.90 -7.28 5.61
C LEU A 64 -10.92 -7.07 4.45
N LEU A 65 -9.82 -6.35 4.68
CA LEU A 65 -8.78 -6.15 3.67
C LEU A 65 -8.14 -7.48 3.26
N ALA A 66 -7.81 -8.34 4.23
CA ALA A 66 -7.26 -9.65 3.97
C ALA A 66 -8.22 -10.49 3.13
N HIS A 67 -9.49 -10.55 3.51
CA HIS A 67 -10.54 -11.24 2.77
C HIS A 67 -10.68 -10.73 1.34
N ALA A 68 -10.69 -9.40 1.14
CA ALA A 68 -10.81 -8.80 -0.19
C ALA A 68 -9.63 -9.19 -1.10
N LEU A 69 -8.40 -9.15 -0.58
CA LEU A 69 -7.20 -9.51 -1.34
C LEU A 69 -7.11 -11.02 -1.59
N GLU A 70 -7.50 -11.86 -0.65
CA GLU A 70 -7.57 -13.33 -0.83
C GLU A 70 -8.62 -13.74 -1.86
N ALA A 71 -9.80 -13.11 -1.85
CA ALA A 71 -10.83 -13.32 -2.84
C ALA A 71 -10.36 -12.89 -4.24
N ALA A 72 -9.68 -11.76 -4.34
CA ALA A 72 -9.06 -11.31 -5.59
C ALA A 72 -7.98 -12.28 -6.07
N ASN A 73 -7.08 -12.73 -5.18
CA ASN A 73 -6.04 -13.70 -5.51
C ASN A 73 -6.64 -15.00 -6.05
N SER A 74 -7.64 -15.56 -5.36
CA SER A 74 -8.31 -16.81 -5.74
C SER A 74 -8.96 -16.68 -7.13
N THR A 75 -9.68 -15.59 -7.37
CA THR A 75 -10.35 -15.34 -8.65
C THR A 75 -9.35 -15.19 -9.80
N ILE A 76 -8.29 -14.40 -9.60
CA ILE A 76 -7.22 -14.21 -10.61
C ILE A 76 -6.52 -15.54 -10.89
N SER A 77 -6.21 -16.32 -9.85
CA SER A 77 -5.53 -17.61 -9.99
C SER A 77 -6.38 -18.63 -10.75
N GLU A 78 -7.68 -18.70 -10.44
CA GLU A 78 -8.62 -19.55 -11.16
C GLU A 78 -8.78 -19.15 -12.62
N GLN A 79 -8.90 -17.86 -12.91
CA GLN A 79 -9.05 -17.36 -14.27
C GLN A 79 -7.75 -17.61 -15.07
N SER A 80 -6.59 -17.40 -14.46
CA SER A 80 -5.30 -17.70 -15.05
C SER A 80 -5.14 -19.20 -15.41
N ALA A 81 -5.74 -20.09 -14.63
CA ALA A 81 -5.75 -21.52 -14.92
C ALA A 81 -6.72 -21.91 -16.04
N LYS A 82 -7.82 -21.17 -16.22
CA LYS A 82 -8.88 -21.44 -17.21
C LYS A 82 -8.58 -20.86 -18.60
N GLU A 83 -7.77 -19.80 -18.67
CA GLU A 83 -7.45 -19.08 -19.90
C GLU A 83 -5.99 -19.31 -20.32
N PRO A 84 -5.71 -20.18 -21.32
CA PRO A 84 -4.35 -20.47 -21.76
C PRO A 84 -3.55 -19.23 -22.16
N GLN A 85 -4.22 -18.23 -22.75
CA GLN A 85 -3.61 -16.97 -23.15
C GLN A 85 -3.20 -16.07 -21.97
N CYS A 86 -3.75 -16.27 -20.77
CA CYS A 86 -3.43 -15.51 -19.56
C CYS A 86 -2.87 -16.43 -18.46
N HIS A 87 -2.28 -17.56 -18.86
CA HIS A 87 -1.61 -18.45 -17.94
C HIS A 87 -0.44 -17.74 -17.27
N GLY A 88 -0.42 -17.76 -15.94
CA GLY A 88 0.55 -17.05 -15.12
C GLY A 88 0.25 -15.57 -14.88
N MET A 89 -0.92 -15.04 -15.30
CA MET A 89 -1.25 -13.63 -15.03
C MET A 89 -1.19 -13.31 -13.54
N SER A 90 -0.55 -12.19 -13.21
CA SER A 90 -0.29 -11.81 -11.84
C SER A 90 -0.15 -10.30 -11.71
N ALA A 91 -0.46 -9.79 -10.52
CA ALA A 91 -0.25 -8.39 -10.19
C ALA A 91 0.20 -8.23 -8.73
N THR A 92 1.01 -7.22 -8.45
CA THR A 92 1.17 -6.71 -7.09
C THR A 92 -0.16 -6.10 -6.62
N VAL A 93 -0.27 -5.88 -5.31
CA VAL A 93 -1.34 -5.10 -4.73
C VAL A 93 -0.85 -4.39 -3.49
N VAL A 94 -1.20 -3.12 -3.35
CA VAL A 94 -1.22 -2.41 -2.07
C VAL A 94 -2.57 -1.72 -1.96
N CYS A 95 -3.27 -2.01 -0.87
CA CYS A 95 -4.59 -1.45 -0.57
C CYS A 95 -4.55 -0.82 0.81
N ALA A 96 -5.14 0.37 0.92
CA ALA A 96 -5.27 1.07 2.18
C ALA A 96 -6.68 1.64 2.38
N VAL A 97 -7.17 1.55 3.61
CA VAL A 97 -8.45 2.13 4.04
C VAL A 97 -8.19 3.07 5.20
N VAL A 98 -8.74 4.27 5.13
CA VAL A 98 -8.66 5.25 6.23
C VAL A 98 -9.97 5.21 7.01
N VAL A 99 -9.89 4.88 8.29
CA VAL A 99 -11.02 4.97 9.22
C VAL A 99 -10.66 5.95 10.32
N ARG A 100 -11.35 7.09 10.38
CA ARG A 100 -11.03 8.20 11.29
C ARG A 100 -9.56 8.61 11.12
N SER A 101 -8.74 8.44 12.16
CA SER A 101 -7.31 8.72 12.19
C SER A 101 -6.41 7.48 12.08
N VAL A 102 -6.93 6.38 11.56
CA VAL A 102 -6.18 5.13 11.45
C VAL A 102 -6.15 4.65 9.99
N LEU A 103 -4.94 4.38 9.51
CA LEU A 103 -4.67 3.79 8.21
C LEU A 103 -4.50 2.28 8.37
N TYR A 104 -5.35 1.52 7.69
CA TYR A 104 -5.27 0.05 7.60
C TYR A 104 -4.74 -0.32 6.23
N ILE A 105 -3.74 -1.20 6.18
CA ILE A 105 -3.02 -1.52 4.95
C ILE A 105 -2.93 -3.04 4.82
N ALA A 106 -3.17 -3.55 3.62
CA ALA A 106 -2.82 -4.90 3.22
C ALA A 106 -2.13 -4.88 1.85
N TRP A 107 -1.08 -5.69 1.67
CA TRP A 107 -0.33 -5.72 0.43
C TRP A 107 0.27 -7.09 0.11
N ALA A 108 0.56 -7.30 -1.17
CA ALA A 108 1.36 -8.39 -1.69
C ALA A 108 2.15 -7.91 -2.91
N GLY A 109 3.48 -7.91 -2.81
CA GLY A 109 4.38 -7.45 -3.87
C GLY A 109 5.32 -6.37 -3.34
N ASP A 110 5.83 -5.56 -4.24
CA ASP A 110 6.81 -4.48 -4.03
C ASP A 110 6.26 -3.09 -4.39
N SER A 111 4.97 -2.99 -4.75
CA SER A 111 4.27 -1.71 -4.67
C SER A 111 4.14 -1.27 -3.21
N ARG A 112 4.37 0.01 -2.95
CA ARG A 112 4.59 0.53 -1.59
C ARG A 112 3.50 1.49 -1.14
N CYS A 113 3.31 1.55 0.17
CA CYS A 113 2.61 2.64 0.85
C CYS A 113 3.61 3.42 1.72
N TYR A 114 3.47 4.75 1.70
CA TYR A 114 4.21 5.68 2.53
C TYR A 114 3.26 6.57 3.33
N VAL A 115 3.71 6.95 4.53
CA VAL A 115 3.13 8.07 5.29
C VAL A 115 4.10 9.24 5.24
N CYS A 116 3.60 10.35 4.71
CA CYS A 116 4.30 11.62 4.59
C CYS A 116 3.87 12.53 5.75
N ARG A 117 4.81 12.93 6.61
CA ARG A 117 4.56 13.78 7.77
C ARG A 117 5.53 14.96 7.77
N GLY A 118 5.02 16.16 7.52
CA GLY A 118 5.86 17.34 7.36
C GLY A 118 6.89 17.15 6.25
N SER A 119 8.18 17.20 6.59
CA SER A 119 9.31 16.97 5.68
C SER A 119 9.81 15.53 5.64
N THR A 120 9.13 14.60 6.32
CA THR A 120 9.53 13.19 6.39
C THR A 120 8.61 12.33 5.55
N ILE A 121 9.18 11.34 4.86
CA ILE A 121 8.46 10.25 4.22
C ILE A 121 8.93 8.94 4.82
N ARG A 122 8.01 8.04 5.15
CA ARG A 122 8.35 6.74 5.73
C ARG A 122 7.60 5.62 5.01
N PRO A 123 8.29 4.61 4.46
CA PRO A 123 7.63 3.42 3.96
C PRO A 123 6.95 2.69 5.12
N VAL A 124 5.70 2.31 4.92
CA VAL A 124 4.89 1.56 5.91
C VAL A 124 4.61 0.13 5.47
N THR A 125 4.98 -0.21 4.24
CA THR A 125 5.03 -1.56 3.68
C THR A 125 6.48 -2.02 3.56
N GLN A 126 6.67 -3.33 3.48
CA GLN A 126 7.96 -3.96 3.21
C GLN A 126 7.81 -4.86 1.99
N ASP A 127 8.70 -4.72 1.03
CA ASP A 127 8.58 -5.38 -0.26
C ASP A 127 8.63 -6.90 -0.10
N HIS A 128 7.74 -7.61 -0.79
CA HIS A 128 7.83 -9.05 -0.93
C HIS A 128 8.76 -9.45 -2.09
N SER A 129 10.01 -9.01 -2.03
CA SER A 129 11.07 -9.28 -3.01
C SER A 129 12.21 -10.13 -2.45
N GLU A 130 12.91 -10.85 -3.33
CA GLU A 130 14.08 -11.67 -2.97
C GLU A 130 15.19 -10.82 -2.35
N VAL A 131 15.44 -9.62 -2.91
CA VAL A 131 16.43 -8.70 -2.33
C VAL A 131 16.05 -8.26 -0.92
N GLN A 132 14.76 -8.03 -0.65
CA GLN A 132 14.30 -7.71 0.71
C GLN A 132 14.55 -8.87 1.68
N ARG A 133 14.32 -10.13 1.26
CA ARG A 133 14.65 -11.31 2.09
C ARG A 133 16.13 -11.41 2.41
N LEU A 134 17.01 -11.04 1.47
CA LEU A 134 18.45 -11.02 1.71
C LEU A 134 18.85 -9.91 2.68
N ILE A 135 18.18 -8.75 2.61
CA ILE A 135 18.37 -7.66 3.57
C ILE A 135 17.92 -8.09 4.97
N ASP A 136 16.75 -8.69 5.10
CA ASP A 136 16.20 -9.17 6.38
C ASP A 136 17.11 -10.24 7.01
N ALA A 137 17.77 -11.05 6.18
CA ALA A 137 18.75 -12.04 6.60
C ALA A 137 20.15 -11.46 6.90
N ASN A 138 20.32 -10.13 6.83
CA ASN A 138 21.60 -9.42 6.94
C ASN A 138 22.67 -9.88 5.93
N LEU A 139 22.25 -10.40 4.77
CA LEU A 139 23.15 -10.85 3.69
C LEU A 139 23.44 -9.72 2.69
N VAL A 140 22.55 -8.73 2.61
CA VAL A 140 22.69 -7.52 1.79
C VAL A 140 22.51 -6.30 2.70
N PRO A 141 23.32 -5.23 2.57
CA PRO A 141 23.13 -4.02 3.37
C PRO A 141 21.76 -3.41 3.15
N ASP A 142 21.10 -2.96 4.22
CA ASP A 142 19.82 -2.25 4.13
C ASP A 142 20.03 -0.81 3.62
N THR A 143 20.26 -0.69 2.31
CA THR A 143 20.42 0.59 1.62
C THR A 143 19.68 0.54 0.30
N GLN A 144 19.12 1.67 -0.13
CA GLN A 144 18.40 1.74 -1.40
C GLN A 144 19.31 1.37 -2.60
N MET A 145 20.58 1.79 -2.57
CA MET A 145 21.55 1.39 -3.60
C MET A 145 21.73 -0.12 -3.68
N ALA A 146 21.82 -0.81 -2.53
CA ALA A 146 21.94 -2.26 -2.52
C ALA A 146 20.66 -2.95 -3.01
N ARG A 147 19.47 -2.40 -2.70
CA ARG A 147 18.18 -2.91 -3.20
C ARG A 147 18.10 -2.83 -4.73
N LEU A 148 18.37 -1.66 -5.29
CA LEU A 148 18.18 -1.36 -6.72
C LEU A 148 19.19 -2.03 -7.64
N HIS A 149 20.44 -2.18 -7.19
CA HIS A 149 21.50 -2.76 -8.03
C HIS A 149 21.68 -4.26 -7.85
N HIS A 150 20.87 -4.91 -6.99
CA HIS A 150 20.96 -6.35 -6.82
C HIS A 150 20.38 -7.09 -8.02
N PRO A 151 20.99 -8.19 -8.50
CA PRO A 151 20.47 -8.98 -9.62
C PRO A 151 19.04 -9.52 -9.42
N MET A 152 18.60 -9.61 -8.16
CA MET A 152 17.27 -10.09 -7.77
C MET A 152 16.31 -8.96 -7.36
N ALA A 153 16.60 -7.70 -7.73
CA ALA A 153 15.78 -6.54 -7.35
C ALA A 153 14.31 -6.71 -7.75
N HIS A 154 14.06 -7.15 -8.98
CA HIS A 154 12.71 -7.32 -9.54
C HIS A 154 12.12 -8.73 -9.34
N THR A 155 12.70 -9.55 -8.46
CA THR A 155 12.17 -10.90 -8.20
C THR A 155 11.24 -10.85 -6.99
N ILE A 156 9.93 -10.83 -7.23
CA ILE A 156 8.92 -10.84 -6.16
C ILE A 156 8.40 -12.25 -5.86
N TYR A 157 8.01 -12.50 -4.61
CA TYR A 157 7.56 -13.81 -4.14
C TYR A 157 6.14 -13.82 -3.56
N GLN A 158 5.49 -12.66 -3.39
CA GLN A 158 4.05 -12.56 -3.12
C GLN A 158 3.42 -11.60 -4.12
N TYR A 159 2.28 -11.99 -4.67
CA TYR A 159 1.52 -11.26 -5.68
C TYR A 159 0.14 -11.91 -5.82
N LEU A 160 -0.84 -11.20 -6.38
CA LEU A 160 -2.14 -11.73 -6.76
C LEU A 160 -2.02 -12.70 -7.93
N GLY A 161 -2.81 -13.78 -7.91
CA GLY A 161 -2.81 -14.86 -8.90
C GLY A 161 -2.04 -16.10 -8.45
N ARG A 162 -1.46 -16.10 -7.24
CA ARG A 162 -0.73 -17.24 -6.67
C ARG A 162 -1.67 -18.38 -6.29
N GLN A 163 -1.31 -19.60 -6.69
CA GLN A 163 -2.07 -20.81 -6.39
C GLN A 163 -1.85 -21.36 -4.99
N ARG A 164 -0.67 -21.11 -4.39
CA ARG A 164 -0.26 -21.66 -3.10
C ARG A 164 0.55 -20.65 -2.31
N ASP A 165 0.49 -20.80 -0.99
CA ASP A 165 1.29 -20.03 -0.02
C ASP A 165 1.18 -18.50 -0.21
N PHE A 166 0.01 -18.04 -0.65
CA PHE A 166 -0.30 -16.62 -0.72
C PHE A 166 -0.36 -16.07 0.70
N ARG A 167 0.48 -15.08 0.99
CA ARG A 167 0.54 -14.42 2.29
C ARG A 167 0.54 -12.91 2.10
N LEU A 168 -0.24 -12.24 2.93
CA LEU A 168 -0.37 -10.79 2.93
C LEU A 168 0.52 -10.17 3.99
N GLY A 169 1.11 -9.04 3.64
CA GLY A 169 1.58 -8.09 4.63
C GLY A 169 0.38 -7.28 5.11
N THR A 170 0.29 -7.01 6.40
CA THR A 170 -0.73 -6.13 6.98
C THR A 170 -0.08 -5.13 7.93
N ARG A 171 -0.65 -3.93 8.02
CA ARG A 171 -0.15 -2.88 8.92
C ARG A 171 -1.26 -1.92 9.32
N ILE A 172 -1.21 -1.47 10.57
CA ILE A 172 -2.03 -0.37 11.10
C ILE A 172 -1.11 0.81 11.41
N VAL A 173 -1.47 2.01 10.96
CA VAL A 173 -0.68 3.23 11.21
C VAL A 173 -1.59 4.36 11.69
N PRO A 174 -1.32 4.98 12.85
CA PRO A 174 -2.03 6.18 13.28
C PRO A 174 -1.61 7.40 12.45
N LEU A 175 -2.60 8.09 11.90
CA LEU A 175 -2.47 9.32 11.14
C LEU A 175 -2.63 10.55 12.04
N ARG A 176 -1.91 11.62 11.70
CA ARG A 176 -1.97 12.95 12.34
C ARG A 176 -2.47 13.99 11.36
N PRO A 177 -3.03 15.11 11.83
CA PRO A 177 -3.39 16.24 10.97
C PRO A 177 -2.21 16.67 10.09
N GLY A 178 -2.48 16.78 8.78
CA GLY A 178 -1.47 17.11 7.77
C GLY A 178 -0.64 15.93 7.26
N ASP A 179 -0.85 14.71 7.76
CA ASP A 179 -0.25 13.52 7.15
C ASP A 179 -0.83 13.29 5.75
N ARG A 180 0.01 12.86 4.81
CA ARG A 180 -0.43 12.37 3.50
C ARG A 180 -0.09 10.90 3.36
N VAL A 181 -0.97 10.15 2.72
CA VAL A 181 -0.78 8.75 2.36
C VAL A 181 -0.46 8.69 0.88
N LEU A 182 0.66 8.05 0.54
CA LEU A 182 1.08 7.80 -0.84
C LEU A 182 1.11 6.28 -1.06
N LEU A 183 0.37 5.79 -2.04
CA LEU A 183 0.58 4.47 -2.63
C LEU A 183 1.29 4.67 -3.97
N CYS A 184 2.27 3.84 -4.29
CA CYS A 184 2.95 3.90 -5.57
C CYS A 184 3.49 2.54 -6.02
N THR A 185 3.75 2.44 -7.32
CA THR A 185 4.46 1.31 -7.93
C THR A 185 5.97 1.49 -7.86
N ASP A 186 6.70 0.41 -8.14
CA ASP A 186 8.16 0.37 -8.22
C ASP A 186 8.70 1.28 -9.33
N GLY A 187 7.93 1.51 -10.40
CA GLY A 187 8.25 2.51 -11.43
C GLY A 187 8.56 3.92 -10.91
N LEU A 188 8.10 4.28 -9.70
CA LEU A 188 8.57 5.47 -8.97
C LEU A 188 9.83 5.17 -8.12
N THR A 189 9.74 4.17 -7.25
CA THR A 189 10.73 3.94 -6.17
C THR A 189 12.05 3.34 -6.65
N ASP A 190 12.07 2.85 -7.88
CA ASP A 190 13.26 2.31 -8.53
C ASP A 190 14.19 3.38 -9.08
N VAL A 191 13.64 4.57 -9.34
CA VAL A 191 14.40 5.70 -9.91
C VAL A 191 14.42 6.94 -9.03
N VAL A 192 13.50 7.06 -8.07
CA VAL A 192 13.47 8.18 -7.12
C VAL A 192 13.77 7.69 -5.70
N THR A 193 14.78 8.27 -5.07
CA THR A 193 15.20 7.86 -3.73
C THR A 193 14.25 8.35 -2.63
N ASP A 194 14.18 7.64 -1.49
CA ASP A 194 13.35 8.06 -0.36
C ASP A 194 13.72 9.47 0.14
N GLN A 195 15.01 9.80 0.12
CA GLN A 195 15.48 11.15 0.45
C GLN A 195 15.00 12.21 -0.56
N HIS A 196 14.98 11.86 -1.84
CA HIS A 196 14.46 12.74 -2.88
C HIS A 196 12.94 12.88 -2.77
N LEU A 197 12.21 11.78 -2.53
CA LEU A 197 10.78 11.78 -2.26
C LEU A 197 10.44 12.70 -1.08
N ALA A 198 11.18 12.64 0.03
CA ALA A 198 11.00 13.53 1.18
C ALA A 198 11.10 15.02 0.79
N THR A 199 12.05 15.33 -0.08
CA THR A 199 12.25 16.70 -0.60
C THR A 199 11.04 17.15 -1.42
N LEU A 200 10.57 16.33 -2.36
CA LEU A 200 9.41 16.66 -3.20
C LEU A 200 8.13 16.80 -2.38
N VAL A 201 7.90 15.91 -1.42
CA VAL A 201 6.77 15.96 -0.48
C VAL A 201 6.76 17.27 0.30
N SER A 202 7.91 17.71 0.78
CA SER A 202 8.03 18.95 1.57
C SER A 202 7.75 20.23 0.78
N GLN A 203 7.96 20.20 -0.54
CA GLN A 203 7.78 21.35 -1.42
C GLN A 203 6.38 21.43 -2.03
N ALA A 204 5.65 20.32 -2.05
CA ALA A 204 4.34 20.26 -2.68
C ALA A 204 3.24 20.81 -1.75
N GLY A 205 2.57 21.87 -2.20
CA GLY A 205 1.48 22.49 -1.46
C GLY A 205 0.15 21.71 -1.48
N SER A 206 -0.04 20.79 -2.43
CA SER A 206 -1.26 19.98 -2.55
C SER A 206 -0.94 18.56 -3.05
N THR A 207 -1.86 17.62 -2.79
CA THR A 207 -1.75 16.23 -3.26
C THR A 207 -1.74 16.12 -4.78
N THR A 208 -2.54 16.92 -5.49
CA THR A 208 -2.54 16.96 -6.97
C THR A 208 -1.17 17.37 -7.50
N ARG A 209 -0.61 18.48 -7.00
CA ARG A 209 0.71 18.93 -7.44
C ARG A 209 1.80 17.93 -7.08
N LEU A 210 1.70 17.29 -5.92
CA LEU A 210 2.63 16.25 -5.54
C LEU A 210 2.56 15.05 -6.50
N ALA A 211 1.36 14.62 -6.90
CA ALA A 211 1.18 13.54 -7.87
C ALA A 211 1.90 13.85 -9.18
N ASP A 212 1.65 15.03 -9.76
CA ASP A 212 2.28 15.48 -11.01
C ASP A 212 3.81 15.50 -10.89
N VAL A 213 4.33 16.10 -9.80
CA VAL A 213 5.77 16.21 -9.55
C VAL A 213 6.43 14.84 -9.39
N LEU A 214 5.79 13.88 -8.71
CA LEU A 214 6.33 12.53 -8.54
C LEU A 214 6.41 11.78 -9.86
N VAL A 215 5.36 11.87 -10.69
CA VAL A 215 5.35 11.25 -12.02
C VAL A 215 6.40 11.89 -12.92
N ASP A 216 6.48 13.22 -12.96
CA ASP A 216 7.47 13.95 -13.76
C ASP A 216 8.91 13.65 -13.31
N GLU A 217 9.15 13.52 -12.00
CA GLU A 217 10.48 13.15 -11.48
C GLU A 217 10.86 11.72 -11.90
N ALA A 218 9.95 10.76 -11.81
CA ALA A 218 10.22 9.38 -12.24
C ALA A 218 10.55 9.32 -13.74
N LEU A 219 9.79 10.03 -14.57
CA LEU A 219 10.04 10.13 -16.01
C LEU A 219 11.40 10.79 -16.31
N ARG A 220 11.72 11.90 -15.62
CA ARG A 220 13.03 12.58 -15.77
C ARG A 220 14.20 11.74 -15.28
N SER A 221 13.97 10.89 -14.28
CA SER A 221 14.97 9.97 -13.73
C SER A 221 15.17 8.72 -14.60
N GLY A 222 14.41 8.60 -15.71
CA GLY A 222 14.62 7.57 -16.73
C GLY A 222 13.96 6.23 -16.41
N THR A 223 12.84 6.23 -15.67
CA THR A 223 12.07 5.01 -15.44
C THR A 223 11.72 4.31 -16.76
N HIS A 224 11.92 2.99 -16.78
CA HIS A 224 11.52 2.13 -17.89
C HIS A 224 10.21 1.40 -17.60
N ASP A 225 9.63 1.64 -16.42
CA ASP A 225 8.38 1.04 -16.01
C ASP A 225 7.24 2.06 -16.01
N ASN A 226 6.02 1.57 -15.84
CA ASN A 226 4.86 2.38 -15.64
C ASN A 226 4.89 3.00 -14.23
N VAL A 227 4.57 4.28 -14.15
CA VAL A 227 4.55 5.01 -12.88
C VAL A 227 3.11 5.23 -12.47
N THR A 228 2.75 4.76 -11.29
CA THR A 228 1.45 5.06 -10.69
C THR A 228 1.62 5.55 -9.28
N VAL A 229 0.90 6.63 -8.96
CA VAL A 229 0.83 7.21 -7.63
C VAL A 229 -0.62 7.48 -7.27
N VAL A 230 -1.01 7.15 -6.04
CA VAL A 230 -2.30 7.52 -5.44
C VAL A 230 -2.01 8.26 -4.15
N LEU A 231 -2.51 9.48 -4.04
CA LEU A 231 -2.29 10.36 -2.91
C LEU A 231 -3.61 10.69 -2.22
N TYR A 232 -3.60 10.64 -0.90
CA TYR A 232 -4.71 11.06 -0.05
C TYR A 232 -4.21 11.86 1.14
N GLU A 233 -4.86 12.99 1.40
CA GLU A 233 -4.64 13.80 2.60
C GLU A 233 -5.96 13.80 3.38
N PRO A 234 -6.04 13.11 4.55
CA PRO A 234 -7.25 13.11 5.35
C PRO A 234 -7.58 14.55 5.80
N PRO A 235 -8.84 14.99 5.70
CA PRO A 235 -9.21 16.32 6.17
C PRO A 235 -8.99 16.40 7.68
N ALA A 236 -8.52 17.56 8.17
CA ALA A 236 -8.23 17.76 9.59
C ALA A 236 -9.43 17.38 10.49
N SER A 237 -10.65 17.68 10.04
CA SER A 237 -11.89 17.34 10.75
C SER A 237 -12.13 15.83 10.91
N ALA A 238 -11.64 14.98 10.02
CA ALA A 238 -11.75 13.52 10.14
C ALA A 238 -10.80 12.92 11.19
N LEU A 239 -9.78 13.70 11.61
CA LEU A 239 -8.75 13.28 12.56
C LEU A 239 -9.03 13.77 13.99
N HIS A 240 -9.98 14.70 14.16
CA HIS A 240 -10.33 15.34 15.43
C HIS A 240 -11.35 14.58 16.30
N SER A 241 -11.76 13.37 15.96
CA SER A 241 -12.62 12.58 16.85
C SER A 241 -11.82 11.96 17.99
N ASP A 242 -11.59 12.74 19.05
CA ASP A 242 -11.13 12.26 20.34
C ASP A 242 -12.17 11.31 20.95
N LEU A 243 -11.96 9.99 20.80
CA LEU A 243 -12.40 8.99 21.77
C LEU A 243 -11.24 8.01 21.98
N TYR A 244 -10.41 8.36 22.96
CA TYR A 244 -9.52 7.45 23.66
C TYR A 244 -10.36 6.28 24.21
N GLN A 245 -10.45 5.16 23.49
CA GLN A 245 -11.06 3.93 23.98
C GLN A 245 -10.00 2.82 24.00
N ARG A 246 -9.67 2.41 25.22
CA ARG A 246 -8.66 1.40 25.53
C ARG A 246 -9.30 0.03 25.35
N THR A 247 -9.13 -0.61 24.20
CA THR A 247 -9.52 -2.02 23.99
C THR A 247 -8.29 -2.90 24.15
N LEU A 248 -8.29 -3.74 25.19
CA LEU A 248 -7.32 -4.82 25.36
C LEU A 248 -7.67 -5.94 24.36
N VAL A 249 -6.97 -5.99 23.23
CA VAL A 249 -7.01 -7.15 22.32
C VAL A 249 -5.98 -8.17 22.83
N HIS A 250 -6.45 -9.28 23.41
CA HIS A 250 -5.61 -10.45 23.64
C HIS A 250 -5.27 -11.05 22.26
N GLY A 251 -4.11 -10.69 21.70
CA GLY A 251 -3.60 -11.29 20.46
C GLY A 251 -2.55 -10.49 19.69
N TYR A 252 -2.49 -9.15 19.84
CA TYR A 252 -1.59 -8.28 19.07
C TYR A 252 -0.79 -7.29 19.95
N ALA A 253 -0.58 -7.64 21.22
CA ALA A 253 -0.15 -6.70 22.25
C ALA A 253 1.28 -6.14 22.07
N ASP A 254 2.18 -6.85 21.37
CA ASP A 254 3.60 -6.49 21.42
C ASP A 254 4.00 -5.35 20.46
N GLU A 255 3.36 -5.22 19.29
CA GLU A 255 3.70 -4.14 18.33
C GLU A 255 3.03 -2.81 18.66
N LEU A 256 1.78 -2.83 19.15
CA LEU A 256 1.05 -1.62 19.56
C LEU A 256 1.58 -1.02 20.87
N ALA A 257 2.00 -1.86 21.82
CA ALA A 257 2.61 -1.40 23.06
C ALA A 257 3.99 -0.74 22.80
N PHE A 258 4.77 -1.27 21.86
CA PHE A 258 6.07 -0.69 21.51
C PHE A 258 5.94 0.68 20.85
N ALA A 259 4.97 0.88 19.95
CA ALA A 259 4.74 2.18 19.31
C ALA A 259 4.31 3.28 20.31
N LEU A 260 3.60 2.91 21.38
CA LEU A 260 3.15 3.85 22.42
C LEU A 260 4.20 4.11 23.52
N HIS A 261 5.05 3.12 23.85
CA HIS A 261 6.03 3.28 24.92
C HIS A 261 7.17 4.23 24.53
N THR A 262 7.58 4.26 23.26
CA THR A 262 8.61 5.17 22.75
C THR A 262 8.17 6.64 22.74
N GLN A 263 6.86 6.92 22.83
CA GLN A 263 6.34 8.30 22.90
C GLN A 263 6.33 8.91 24.31
N LEU A 264 6.45 8.12 25.38
CA LEU A 264 6.44 8.65 26.76
C LEU A 264 7.84 8.97 27.30
N GLN A 265 8.91 8.49 26.65
CA GLN A 265 10.29 8.74 27.08
C GLN A 265 11.03 9.80 26.24
N GLY A 266 10.39 10.36 25.20
CA GLY A 266 11.01 11.35 24.30
C GLY A 266 10.85 12.82 24.70
N ASP A 267 9.95 13.16 25.62
CA ASP A 267 9.63 14.56 26.00
C ASP A 267 10.11 14.94 27.41
N SER A 268 11.19 14.32 27.89
CA SER A 268 11.88 14.81 29.09
C SER A 268 13.38 14.59 29.01
N GLN A 269 14.06 15.40 28.21
CA GLN A 269 15.21 16.24 28.61
C GLN A 269 15.66 17.15 27.48
#